data_AF-A0AA48HBG1-F1
#
_entry.id   AF-A0AA48HBG1-F1
#
_cell.length_a   1.000
_cell.length_b   1.000
_cell.length_c   1.000
_cell.angle_alpha   90.00
_cell.angle_beta   90.00
_cell.angle_gamma   90.00
#
_symmetry.space_group_name_H-M   'P 1'
#
loop_
_entity.id
_entity.type
_entity.pdbx_description
1 polymer ?
#
loop_
_entity_poly.entity_id
_entity_poly.type
_entity_poly.pdbx_seq_one_letter_code
_entity_poly.pdbx_strand_id
1 'polypeptide(L)'
;MKKNYLKISIVILVLLVQNISGQSIRKSFDEMSDYEITELVDAFYDLRNGPDLMNDLANFHGQFFNFDNTMDPTRLDLHFNLPDEPEREIFLAWHRRMIFELEQAMQEINPDISLCYWDSSIYQSPNDPLWDESFLGSFDANWGLRRNLGGNGPLPTVTEVSNLMGISDFYQFSNVLERDAVHRGGHVWTGGPMNSPLSPRDPVFFIHHSFVDKIWQEWETIYQSSSFMPTSMLRYDGTYVFDGETLASVDPNDITDARVYGVFYAENGLAQLDNYIVSNTYNPEEVFYYQFNIEAGNNFIVPSGAAARMASLNEINLTPGFEASAGSSFQASIDDQNANLGNRRSLLAKRDNKPYPHSEMLYTEIVWEEGGDLLDDKPIIITAAPNPFTEKITIKLNERKDCVIEVFNMMGMLIKEEAFQNTDTMVIKNLYGLANGFYVIRVTDANGEILVVKRIIKM
;
A
#
# COMPACT_ATOMS: atom_id res chain seq x y z
N MET A 1 18.22 63.47 20.13
CA MET A 1 18.96 62.43 19.38
C MET A 1 18.10 61.17 19.34
N LYS A 2 17.42 60.93 18.20
CA LYS A 2 16.66 59.68 17.96
C LYS A 2 17.65 58.61 17.49
N LYS A 3 17.75 57.49 18.21
CA LYS A 3 18.44 56.28 17.71
C LYS A 3 17.39 55.40 17.05
N ASN A 4 17.47 55.26 15.73
CA ASN A 4 16.70 54.29 14.96
C ASN A 4 17.39 52.93 15.10
N TYR A 5 16.67 51.92 15.59
CA TYR A 5 17.08 50.53 15.46
C TYR A 5 16.28 49.90 14.31
N LEU A 6 17.01 49.52 13.27
CA LEU A 6 16.50 48.79 12.11
C LEU A 6 16.16 47.36 12.57
N LYS A 7 14.88 47.00 12.65
CA LYS A 7 14.47 45.60 12.83
C LYS A 7 14.47 44.94 11.44
N ILE A 8 15.44 44.06 11.22
CA ILE A 8 15.45 43.15 10.07
C ILE A 8 14.51 42.00 10.42
N SER A 9 13.36 41.93 9.75
CA SER A 9 12.48 40.76 9.82
C SER A 9 13.05 39.67 8.92
N ILE A 10 13.57 38.61 9.53
CA ILE A 10 13.91 37.37 8.83
C ILE A 10 12.59 36.63 8.62
N VAL A 11 12.13 36.57 7.37
CA VAL A 11 11.02 35.71 6.97
C VAL A 11 11.59 34.30 6.88
N ILE A 12 11.34 33.48 7.90
CA ILE A 12 11.59 32.03 7.83
C ILE A 12 10.40 31.45 7.07
N LEU A 13 10.64 31.10 5.82
CA LEU A 13 9.73 30.30 5.01
C LEU A 13 9.74 28.88 5.60
N VAL A 14 8.76 28.57 6.45
CA VAL A 14 8.53 27.20 6.91
C VAL A 14 7.90 26.45 5.73
N LEU A 15 8.72 25.70 5.01
CA LEU A 15 8.26 24.68 4.09
C LEU A 15 7.62 23.57 4.93
N LEU A 16 6.29 23.47 4.87
CA LEU A 16 5.56 22.29 5.28
C LEU A 16 6.02 21.14 4.39
N VAL A 17 6.86 20.26 4.94
CA VAL A 17 7.12 18.96 4.33
C VAL A 17 5.83 18.17 4.54
N GLN A 18 5.04 18.05 3.49
CA GLN A 18 3.89 17.17 3.46
C GLN A 18 4.42 15.74 3.48
N ASN A 19 3.92 14.92 4.41
CA ASN A 19 4.15 13.48 4.38
C ASN A 19 3.44 12.96 3.13
N ILE A 20 4.25 12.61 2.14
CA ILE A 20 3.81 11.98 0.91
C ILE A 20 3.94 10.47 1.19
N SER A 21 2.92 9.70 0.81
CA SER A 21 2.88 8.23 0.83
C SER A 21 2.51 7.84 -0.61
N GLY A 22 3.34 7.03 -1.28
CA GLY A 22 3.25 6.85 -2.74
C GLY A 22 2.40 5.68 -3.19
N GLN A 23 2.24 5.58 -4.51
CA GLN A 23 1.37 4.63 -5.20
C GLN A 23 2.21 3.79 -6.20
N SER A 24 2.02 2.48 -6.25
CA SER A 24 3.08 1.59 -6.78
C SER A 24 3.07 1.42 -8.31
N ILE A 25 4.24 1.60 -8.95
CA ILE A 25 4.57 1.01 -10.26
C ILE A 25 5.60 -0.09 -10.01
N ARG A 26 5.14 -1.35 -9.98
CA ARG A 26 6.02 -2.51 -9.84
C ARG A 26 6.75 -2.78 -11.16
N LYS A 27 8.06 -2.92 -11.09
CA LYS A 27 8.95 -3.12 -12.24
C LYS A 27 9.80 -4.37 -12.07
N SER A 28 10.37 -4.87 -13.15
CA SER A 28 11.32 -5.97 -13.07
C SER A 28 12.51 -5.56 -12.21
N PHE A 29 13.08 -6.49 -11.44
CA PHE A 29 14.18 -6.18 -10.51
C PHE A 29 15.41 -5.56 -11.21
N ASP A 30 15.67 -5.93 -12.46
CA ASP A 30 16.76 -5.40 -13.29
C ASP A 30 16.49 -3.98 -13.82
N GLU A 31 15.24 -3.52 -13.68
CA GLU A 31 14.80 -2.15 -13.96
C GLU A 31 14.69 -1.31 -12.67
N MET A 32 15.27 -1.74 -11.55
CA MET A 32 15.39 -0.89 -10.37
C MET A 32 16.63 -0.01 -10.46
N SER A 33 16.53 1.22 -9.94
CA SER A 33 17.69 2.08 -9.70
C SER A 33 18.43 1.68 -8.43
N ASP A 34 19.72 2.04 -8.33
CA ASP A 34 20.54 1.81 -7.12
C ASP A 34 19.89 2.42 -5.85
N TYR A 35 19.18 3.54 -6.01
CA TYR A 35 18.41 4.18 -4.94
C TYR A 35 17.27 3.29 -4.47
N GLU A 36 16.39 2.87 -5.39
CA GLU A 36 15.25 2.01 -5.04
C GLU A 36 15.69 0.69 -4.42
N ILE A 37 16.81 0.11 -4.89
CA ILE A 37 17.41 -1.11 -4.33
C ILE A 37 17.81 -0.89 -2.88
N THR A 38 18.54 0.21 -2.60
CA THR A 38 19.03 0.52 -1.25
C THR A 38 17.86 0.72 -0.29
N GLU A 39 16.89 1.54 -0.67
CA GLU A 39 15.72 1.87 0.15
C GLU A 39 14.80 0.66 0.33
N LEU A 40 14.67 -0.22 -0.67
CA LEU A 40 13.92 -1.48 -0.55
C LEU A 40 14.55 -2.40 0.50
N VAL A 41 15.88 -2.54 0.48
CA VAL A 41 16.60 -3.36 1.47
C VAL A 41 16.46 -2.79 2.88
N ASP A 42 16.60 -1.46 3.03
CA ASP A 42 16.45 -0.78 4.31
C ASP A 42 15.01 -0.93 4.85
N ALA A 43 13.99 -0.77 4.00
CA ALA A 43 12.60 -0.99 4.38
C ALA A 43 12.34 -2.41 4.88
N PHE A 44 12.93 -3.44 4.27
CA PHE A 44 12.81 -4.82 4.76
C PHE A 44 13.43 -5.03 6.15
N TYR A 45 14.51 -4.33 6.50
CA TYR A 45 15.04 -4.36 7.86
C TYR A 45 14.12 -3.63 8.83
N ASP A 46 13.62 -2.46 8.42
CA ASP A 46 12.80 -1.60 9.26
C ASP A 46 11.41 -2.19 9.55
N LEU A 47 10.81 -2.92 8.61
CA LEU A 47 9.56 -3.66 8.84
C LEU A 47 9.67 -4.79 9.88
N ARG A 48 10.89 -5.12 10.30
CA ARG A 48 11.15 -6.05 11.39
C ARG A 48 11.50 -5.34 12.70
N ASN A 49 11.71 -4.03 12.65
CA ASN A 49 11.97 -3.17 13.81
C ASN A 49 10.63 -2.64 14.35
N GLY A 50 10.08 -3.30 15.37
CA GLY A 50 8.78 -2.97 15.95
C GLY A 50 7.84 -4.19 15.92
N PRO A 51 6.53 -3.99 15.76
CA PRO A 51 5.61 -5.08 15.39
C PRO A 51 6.10 -5.69 14.06
N ASP A 52 6.70 -6.89 14.14
CA ASP A 52 7.34 -7.55 13.00
C ASP A 52 6.26 -8.04 12.00
N LEU A 53 5.85 -7.17 11.09
CA LEU A 53 4.81 -7.44 10.09
C LEU A 53 5.21 -8.62 9.20
N MET A 54 6.48 -8.70 8.79
CA MET A 54 7.00 -9.81 8.00
C MET A 54 6.77 -11.16 8.70
N ASN A 55 7.05 -11.22 10.00
CA ASN A 55 6.89 -12.44 10.77
C ASN A 55 5.42 -12.72 11.11
N ASP A 56 4.59 -11.69 11.31
CA ASP A 56 3.13 -11.82 11.44
C ASP A 56 2.52 -12.48 10.20
N LEU A 57 2.81 -11.91 9.03
CA LEU A 57 2.39 -12.41 7.73
C LEU A 57 2.88 -13.85 7.50
N ALA A 58 4.14 -14.15 7.82
CA ALA A 58 4.68 -15.50 7.69
C ALA A 58 4.01 -16.50 8.63
N ASN A 59 3.75 -16.12 9.89
CA ASN A 59 3.11 -17.00 10.86
C ASN A 59 1.65 -17.28 10.47
N PHE A 60 0.92 -16.26 10.01
CA PHE A 60 -0.44 -16.43 9.51
C PHE A 60 -0.46 -17.34 8.28
N HIS A 61 0.40 -17.06 7.29
CA HIS A 61 0.55 -17.90 6.11
C HIS A 61 0.82 -19.36 6.51
N GLY A 62 1.78 -19.61 7.41
CA GLY A 62 2.11 -20.96 7.87
C GLY A 62 1.00 -21.65 8.67
N GLN A 63 0.18 -20.91 9.38
CA GLN A 63 -0.98 -21.44 10.12
C GLN A 63 -2.09 -21.93 9.19
N PHE A 64 -2.23 -21.31 8.01
CA PHE A 64 -3.30 -21.58 7.04
C PHE A 64 -2.78 -22.14 5.71
N PHE A 65 -1.65 -22.85 5.76
CA PHE A 65 -1.05 -23.47 4.58
C PHE A 65 -1.43 -24.95 4.48
N ASN A 66 -2.05 -25.33 3.36
CA ASN A 66 -2.18 -26.71 2.87
C ASN A 66 -2.87 -27.67 3.86
N PHE A 67 -4.16 -27.41 4.11
CA PHE A 67 -5.11 -28.27 4.80
C PHE A 67 -5.88 -29.21 3.86
N ASP A 68 -5.38 -29.42 2.64
CA ASP A 68 -5.93 -30.28 1.58
C ASP A 68 -6.24 -31.74 1.99
N ASN A 69 -5.69 -32.21 3.13
CA ASN A 69 -5.92 -33.54 3.69
C ASN A 69 -6.67 -33.54 5.03
N THR A 70 -7.31 -32.43 5.41
CA THR A 70 -8.12 -32.40 6.62
C THR A 70 -9.50 -33.02 6.38
N MET A 71 -10.02 -33.75 7.38
CA MET A 71 -11.37 -34.32 7.32
C MET A 71 -12.49 -33.26 7.41
N ASP A 72 -12.14 -32.00 7.67
CA ASP A 72 -13.08 -30.91 7.85
C ASP A 72 -13.18 -30.09 6.55
N PRO A 73 -14.24 -30.29 5.75
CA PRO A 73 -14.39 -29.61 4.49
C PRO A 73 -14.70 -28.10 4.63
N THR A 74 -14.83 -27.60 5.86
CA THR A 74 -15.09 -26.18 6.15
C THR A 74 -13.85 -25.40 6.56
N ARG A 75 -12.71 -26.08 6.67
CA ARG A 75 -11.45 -25.44 7.06
C ARG A 75 -10.91 -24.63 5.88
N LEU A 76 -10.90 -23.31 6.05
CA LEU A 76 -10.35 -22.38 5.07
C LEU A 76 -8.83 -22.58 4.93
N ASP A 77 -8.35 -22.55 3.69
CA ASP A 77 -6.96 -22.69 3.28
C ASP A 77 -6.59 -21.50 2.40
N LEU A 78 -5.33 -21.07 2.46
CA LEU A 78 -4.78 -20.04 1.59
C LEU A 78 -4.27 -20.61 0.27
N HIS A 79 -4.02 -21.92 0.22
CA HIS A 79 -3.33 -22.63 -0.86
C HIS A 79 -4.05 -23.90 -1.32
N PHE A 80 -3.61 -24.39 -2.48
CA PHE A 80 -3.96 -25.65 -3.12
C PHE A 80 -5.46 -25.81 -3.37
N ASN A 81 -6.11 -24.70 -3.73
CA ASN A 81 -7.53 -24.67 -4.05
C ASN A 81 -7.81 -25.56 -5.26
N LEU A 82 -8.62 -26.60 -5.05
CA LEU A 82 -8.91 -27.54 -6.11
C LEU A 82 -9.93 -26.93 -7.09
N PRO A 83 -9.84 -27.21 -8.41
CA PRO A 83 -10.83 -26.73 -9.38
C PRO A 83 -12.26 -27.21 -9.09
N ASP A 84 -12.40 -28.33 -8.37
CA ASP A 84 -13.67 -28.88 -7.89
C ASP A 84 -14.08 -28.41 -6.49
N GLU A 85 -13.30 -27.54 -5.85
CA GLU A 85 -13.62 -26.85 -4.58
C GLU A 85 -13.58 -25.30 -4.73
N PRO A 86 -14.29 -24.73 -5.71
CA PRO A 86 -14.25 -23.29 -6.01
C PRO A 86 -14.72 -22.38 -4.86
N GLU A 87 -15.43 -22.91 -3.87
CA GLU A 87 -15.79 -22.20 -2.63
C GLU A 87 -14.61 -21.93 -1.68
N ARG A 88 -13.43 -22.50 -1.94
CA ARG A 88 -12.20 -22.25 -1.18
C ARG A 88 -11.22 -21.34 -1.90
N GLU A 89 -11.43 -21.08 -3.19
CA GLU A 89 -10.52 -20.28 -3.99
C GLU A 89 -10.41 -18.85 -3.45
N ILE A 90 -9.23 -18.51 -2.91
CA ILE A 90 -8.83 -17.18 -2.47
C ILE A 90 -7.34 -16.91 -2.71
N PHE A 91 -6.58 -17.83 -3.31
CA PHE A 91 -5.12 -17.81 -3.37
C PHE A 91 -4.61 -16.50 -3.97
N LEU A 92 -5.06 -16.18 -5.19
CA LEU A 92 -4.63 -14.99 -5.92
C LEU A 92 -5.00 -13.68 -5.19
N ALA A 93 -6.25 -13.57 -4.75
CA ALA A 93 -6.75 -12.38 -4.07
C ALA A 93 -6.06 -12.16 -2.71
N TRP A 94 -5.84 -13.23 -1.94
CA TRP A 94 -5.18 -13.15 -0.64
C TRP A 94 -3.72 -12.70 -0.76
N HIS A 95 -2.97 -13.28 -1.70
CA HIS A 95 -1.57 -12.91 -1.94
C HIS A 95 -1.45 -11.48 -2.49
N ARG A 96 -2.34 -11.05 -3.39
CA ARG A 96 -2.40 -9.64 -3.84
C ARG A 96 -2.60 -8.68 -2.68
N ARG A 97 -3.57 -8.95 -1.80
CA ARG A 97 -3.82 -8.10 -0.62
C ARG A 97 -2.63 -8.11 0.35
N MET A 98 -1.99 -9.26 0.53
CA MET A 98 -0.82 -9.43 1.40
C MET A 98 0.40 -8.63 0.91
N ILE A 99 0.76 -8.74 -0.37
CA ILE A 99 1.89 -7.96 -0.92
C ILE A 99 1.57 -6.47 -0.94
N PHE A 100 0.31 -6.09 -1.14
CA PHE A 100 -0.13 -4.69 -1.01
C PHE A 100 0.00 -4.18 0.43
N GLU A 101 -0.33 -4.98 1.45
CA GLU A 101 -0.12 -4.60 2.86
C GLU A 101 1.34 -4.30 3.17
N LEU A 102 2.24 -5.18 2.73
CA LEU A 102 3.66 -4.98 2.93
C LEU A 102 4.14 -3.72 2.20
N GLU A 103 3.73 -3.54 0.95
CA GLU A 103 4.13 -2.39 0.13
C GLU A 103 3.64 -1.07 0.74
N GLN A 104 2.43 -1.03 1.31
CA GLN A 104 1.96 0.15 2.04
C GLN A 104 2.83 0.45 3.27
N ALA A 105 3.18 -0.57 4.06
CA ALA A 105 4.08 -0.39 5.21
C ALA A 105 5.49 0.06 4.78
N MET A 106 5.99 -0.39 3.62
CA MET A 106 7.24 0.12 3.03
C MET A 106 7.11 1.59 2.60
N GLN A 107 5.95 1.96 2.05
CA GLN A 107 5.67 3.31 1.57
C GLN A 107 5.44 4.32 2.69
N GLU A 108 5.08 3.86 3.89
CA GLU A 108 5.11 4.67 5.11
C GLU A 108 6.54 5.05 5.52
N ILE A 109 7.53 4.19 5.21
CA ILE A 109 8.96 4.48 5.43
C ILE A 109 9.49 5.39 4.32
N ASN A 110 9.23 5.03 3.06
CA ASN A 110 9.64 5.80 1.90
C ASN A 110 8.56 5.77 0.80
N PRO A 111 7.88 6.91 0.50
CA PRO A 111 6.80 6.92 -0.49
C PRO A 111 7.22 6.58 -1.91
N ASP A 112 8.49 6.82 -2.27
CA ASP A 112 8.92 6.71 -3.65
C ASP A 112 9.36 5.27 -4.02
N ILE A 113 9.29 4.32 -3.08
CA ILE A 113 9.59 2.90 -3.34
C ILE A 113 8.33 2.08 -3.62
N SER A 114 8.53 1.05 -4.45
CA SER A 114 7.55 0.03 -4.83
C SER A 114 8.24 -1.32 -4.80
N LEU A 115 7.49 -2.40 -4.56
CA LEU A 115 8.02 -3.75 -4.77
C LEU A 115 8.41 -3.93 -6.24
N CYS A 116 9.48 -4.67 -6.48
CA CYS A 116 9.80 -5.19 -7.80
C CYS A 116 9.25 -6.61 -7.97
N TYR A 117 9.31 -7.11 -9.19
CA TYR A 117 9.04 -8.51 -9.48
C TYR A 117 10.25 -9.23 -10.06
N TRP A 118 10.31 -10.54 -9.83
CA TRP A 118 11.30 -11.44 -10.42
C TRP A 118 10.62 -12.34 -11.46
N ASP A 119 10.84 -12.06 -12.74
CA ASP A 119 10.43 -12.98 -13.81
C ASP A 119 11.32 -14.22 -13.79
N SER A 120 10.89 -15.20 -13.01
CA SER A 120 11.56 -16.48 -12.83
C SER A 120 11.54 -17.36 -14.08
N SER A 121 10.82 -16.98 -15.14
CA SER A 121 10.88 -17.66 -16.44
C SER A 121 12.08 -17.23 -17.28
N ILE A 122 12.62 -16.03 -17.00
CA ILE A 122 13.77 -15.43 -17.69
C ILE A 122 15.04 -15.53 -16.85
N TYR A 123 14.97 -15.16 -15.58
CA TYR A 123 16.09 -15.09 -14.65
C TYR A 123 16.19 -16.37 -13.83
N GLN A 124 16.97 -17.33 -14.32
CA GLN A 124 17.05 -18.69 -13.78
C GLN A 124 18.39 -19.11 -13.18
N SER A 125 19.37 -18.21 -13.14
CA SER A 125 20.72 -18.50 -12.69
C SER A 125 20.88 -18.18 -11.20
N PRO A 126 21.55 -19.04 -10.41
CA PRO A 126 21.99 -18.68 -9.05
C PRO A 126 22.96 -17.48 -9.01
N ASN A 127 23.50 -17.07 -10.17
CA ASN A 127 24.38 -15.90 -10.30
C ASN A 127 23.66 -14.69 -10.93
N ASP A 128 22.32 -14.71 -11.06
CA ASP A 128 21.59 -13.53 -11.50
C ASP A 128 21.73 -12.38 -10.48
N PRO A 129 21.75 -11.10 -10.92
CA PRO A 129 22.00 -9.96 -10.03
C PRO A 129 21.03 -9.84 -8.87
N LEU A 130 19.82 -10.41 -8.99
CA LEU A 130 18.84 -10.52 -7.90
C LEU A 130 19.47 -11.10 -6.63
N TRP A 131 20.37 -12.08 -6.75
CA TRP A 131 20.94 -12.80 -5.61
C TRP A 131 22.18 -12.13 -5.02
N ASP A 132 22.70 -11.09 -5.66
CA ASP A 132 23.85 -10.37 -5.17
C ASP A 132 23.50 -9.60 -3.89
N GLU A 133 24.44 -9.52 -2.95
CA GLU A 133 24.27 -8.72 -1.73
C GLU A 133 24.08 -7.23 -2.05
N SER A 134 24.52 -6.76 -3.23
CA SER A 134 24.24 -5.39 -3.69
C SER A 134 22.78 -5.16 -4.06
N PHE A 135 22.01 -6.21 -4.32
CA PHE A 135 20.58 -6.12 -4.63
C PHE A 135 19.72 -6.56 -3.43
N LEU A 136 19.78 -7.84 -3.06
CA LEU A 136 18.95 -8.40 -2.00
C LEU A 136 19.53 -8.13 -0.60
N GLY A 137 20.63 -7.40 -0.46
CA GLY A 137 21.31 -7.30 0.82
C GLY A 137 21.83 -8.64 1.34
N SER A 138 22.45 -8.63 2.52
CA SER A 138 22.99 -9.85 3.14
C SER A 138 21.92 -10.65 3.93
N PHE A 139 20.64 -10.63 3.52
CA PHE A 139 19.54 -11.28 4.25
C PHE A 139 19.76 -12.78 4.46
N ASP A 140 20.30 -13.49 3.46
CA ASP A 140 20.51 -14.93 3.56
C ASP A 140 21.42 -15.30 4.75
N ALA A 141 22.51 -14.55 4.91
CA ALA A 141 23.42 -14.69 6.04
C ALA A 141 22.84 -14.12 7.35
N ASN A 142 22.33 -12.89 7.32
CA ASN A 142 21.91 -12.15 8.51
C ASN A 142 20.66 -12.76 9.18
N TRP A 143 19.74 -13.30 8.38
CA TRP A 143 18.49 -13.90 8.87
C TRP A 143 18.53 -15.43 8.85
N GLY A 144 19.66 -16.02 8.43
CA GLY A 144 19.86 -17.47 8.43
C GLY A 144 18.88 -18.21 7.52
N LEU A 145 18.56 -17.63 6.36
CA LEU A 145 17.58 -18.18 5.41
C LEU A 145 18.10 -19.48 4.79
N ARG A 146 19.42 -19.60 4.58
CA ARG A 146 20.06 -20.82 4.05
C ARG A 146 19.42 -21.24 2.73
N ARG A 147 19.28 -20.29 1.81
CA ARG A 147 18.76 -20.53 0.45
C ARG A 147 19.58 -21.64 -0.24
N ASN A 148 18.92 -22.46 -1.04
CA ASN A 148 19.51 -23.57 -1.79
C ASN A 148 19.18 -23.42 -3.28
N LEU A 149 19.66 -22.32 -3.87
CA LEU A 149 19.31 -21.89 -5.22
C LEU A 149 19.56 -23.00 -6.26
N GLY A 150 18.51 -23.44 -6.94
CA GLY A 150 18.54 -24.50 -7.95
C GLY A 150 18.71 -25.92 -7.42
N GLY A 151 18.76 -26.11 -6.11
CA GLY A 151 19.05 -27.41 -5.50
C GLY A 151 17.84 -28.36 -5.40
N ASN A 152 16.60 -27.86 -5.48
CA ASN A 152 15.41 -28.68 -5.20
C ASN A 152 14.43 -28.84 -6.38
N GLY A 153 14.63 -28.11 -7.48
CA GLY A 153 13.73 -28.17 -8.64
C GLY A 153 13.99 -27.06 -9.65
N PRO A 154 13.39 -27.14 -10.85
CA PRO A 154 13.54 -26.11 -11.88
C PRO A 154 12.61 -24.91 -11.64
N LEU A 155 12.96 -23.80 -12.27
CA LEU A 155 12.10 -22.64 -12.46
C LEU A 155 11.20 -22.83 -13.69
N PRO A 156 10.13 -22.03 -13.83
CA PRO A 156 9.28 -22.10 -15.01
C PRO A 156 10.05 -21.73 -16.28
N THR A 157 9.56 -22.19 -17.41
CA THR A 157 9.99 -21.76 -18.75
C THR A 157 8.99 -20.74 -19.31
N VAL A 158 9.44 -19.93 -20.27
CA VAL A 158 8.57 -19.00 -21.01
C VAL A 158 7.40 -19.74 -21.68
N THR A 159 7.62 -20.99 -22.12
CA THR A 159 6.55 -21.82 -22.68
C THR A 159 5.51 -22.23 -21.63
N GLU A 160 5.91 -22.54 -20.40
CA GLU A 160 4.96 -22.84 -19.32
C GLU A 160 4.14 -21.61 -18.94
N VAL A 161 4.75 -20.43 -18.87
CA VAL A 161 4.01 -19.16 -18.69
C VAL A 161 3.03 -18.93 -19.84
N SER A 162 3.48 -19.09 -21.10
CA SER A 162 2.61 -18.92 -22.26
C SER A 162 1.46 -19.93 -22.31
N ASN A 163 1.68 -21.18 -21.86
CA ASN A 163 0.63 -22.19 -21.79
C ASN A 163 -0.39 -21.86 -20.70
N LEU A 164 0.08 -21.38 -19.54
CA LEU A 164 -0.77 -20.92 -18.45
C LEU A 164 -1.68 -19.78 -18.91
N MET A 165 -1.12 -18.78 -19.59
CA MET A 165 -1.88 -17.64 -20.15
C MET A 165 -2.90 -18.03 -21.22
N GLY A 166 -2.84 -19.25 -21.76
CA GLY A 166 -3.83 -19.77 -22.71
C GLY A 166 -5.07 -20.40 -22.06
N ILE A 167 -5.08 -20.57 -20.74
CA ILE A 167 -6.23 -21.12 -19.99
C ILE A 167 -7.24 -20.01 -19.74
N SER A 168 -8.44 -20.11 -20.31
CA SER A 168 -9.48 -19.06 -20.16
C SER A 168 -10.40 -19.26 -18.96
N ASP A 169 -10.47 -20.46 -18.38
CA ASP A 169 -11.27 -20.73 -17.19
C ASP A 169 -10.49 -20.29 -15.94
N PHE A 170 -11.10 -19.43 -15.12
CA PHE A 170 -10.44 -18.82 -13.96
C PHE A 170 -9.96 -19.85 -12.93
N TYR A 171 -10.80 -20.83 -12.58
CA TYR A 171 -10.45 -21.82 -11.56
C TYR A 171 -9.37 -22.78 -12.06
N GLN A 172 -9.42 -23.16 -13.34
CA GLN A 172 -8.35 -23.93 -13.96
C GLN A 172 -7.04 -23.13 -14.01
N PHE A 173 -7.09 -21.85 -14.39
CA PHE A 173 -5.93 -20.96 -14.43
C PHE A 173 -5.30 -20.80 -13.04
N SER A 174 -6.09 -20.44 -12.02
CA SER A 174 -5.63 -20.24 -10.64
C SER A 174 -4.95 -21.50 -10.10
N ASN A 175 -5.59 -22.67 -10.24
CA ASN A 175 -5.03 -23.93 -9.77
C ASN A 175 -3.73 -24.32 -10.50
N VAL A 176 -3.63 -24.11 -11.81
CA VAL A 176 -2.38 -24.41 -12.56
C VAL A 176 -1.29 -23.42 -12.19
N LEU A 177 -1.60 -22.12 -12.11
CA LEU A 177 -0.67 -21.06 -11.72
C LEU A 177 -0.04 -21.38 -10.36
N GLU A 178 -0.87 -21.75 -9.38
CA GLU A 178 -0.43 -22.02 -8.01
C GLU A 178 0.42 -23.31 -7.90
N ARG A 179 -0.05 -24.42 -8.50
CA ARG A 179 0.51 -25.76 -8.25
C ARG A 179 1.72 -26.08 -9.12
N ASP A 180 1.77 -25.53 -10.32
CA ASP A 180 2.79 -25.85 -11.29
C ASP A 180 3.96 -24.85 -11.22
N ALA A 181 4.83 -24.89 -12.23
CA ALA A 181 6.15 -24.27 -12.17
C ALA A 181 6.13 -22.76 -11.93
N VAL A 182 5.08 -22.03 -12.35
CA VAL A 182 5.05 -20.56 -12.31
C VAL A 182 5.10 -20.02 -10.88
N HIS A 183 4.26 -20.51 -9.97
CA HIS A 183 4.34 -20.18 -8.55
C HIS A 183 5.25 -21.14 -7.78
N ARG A 184 5.02 -22.46 -7.90
CA ARG A 184 5.73 -23.47 -7.10
C ARG A 184 7.23 -23.53 -7.41
N GLY A 185 7.62 -23.26 -8.65
CA GLY A 185 9.01 -23.31 -9.09
C GLY A 185 9.89 -22.32 -8.32
N GLY A 186 9.47 -21.06 -8.20
CA GLY A 186 10.21 -20.03 -7.44
C GLY A 186 10.42 -20.40 -5.97
N HIS A 187 9.39 -20.96 -5.33
CA HIS A 187 9.47 -21.48 -3.96
C HIS A 187 10.50 -22.60 -3.80
N VAL A 188 10.39 -23.64 -4.64
CA VAL A 188 11.23 -24.84 -4.57
C VAL A 188 12.67 -24.52 -4.95
N TRP A 189 12.87 -23.79 -6.05
CA TRP A 189 14.20 -23.46 -6.58
C TRP A 189 14.98 -22.59 -5.60
N THR A 190 14.33 -21.63 -4.93
CA THR A 190 15.01 -20.77 -3.95
C THR A 190 15.45 -21.54 -2.69
N GLY A 191 14.62 -22.47 -2.22
CA GLY A 191 14.92 -23.26 -1.02
C GLY A 191 14.88 -22.43 0.29
N GLY A 192 15.45 -22.97 1.38
CA GLY A 192 15.32 -22.32 2.69
C GLY A 192 13.85 -22.17 3.12
N PRO A 193 13.45 -21.06 3.76
CA PRO A 193 12.05 -20.76 4.07
C PRO A 193 11.12 -20.78 2.86
N MET A 194 11.61 -20.41 1.66
CA MET A 194 10.79 -20.39 0.44
C MET A 194 10.21 -21.77 0.09
N ASN A 195 10.84 -22.86 0.52
CA ASN A 195 10.31 -24.22 0.34
C ASN A 195 9.54 -24.72 1.59
N SER A 196 8.84 -23.81 2.28
CA SER A 196 8.08 -24.11 3.50
C SER A 196 6.86 -23.20 3.65
N PRO A 197 5.91 -23.54 4.54
CA PRO A 197 4.79 -22.66 4.90
C PRO A 197 5.19 -21.30 5.51
N LEU A 198 6.47 -21.12 5.89
CA LEU A 198 6.98 -19.87 6.45
C LEU A 198 7.78 -19.08 5.41
N SER A 199 7.50 -19.31 4.13
CA SER A 199 8.13 -18.65 3.00
C SER A 199 8.11 -17.12 3.06
N PRO A 200 7.10 -16.43 3.63
CA PRO A 200 7.14 -14.97 3.73
C PRO A 200 8.25 -14.41 4.64
N ARG A 201 8.97 -15.26 5.39
CA ARG A 201 10.16 -14.82 6.14
C ARG A 201 11.34 -14.43 5.25
N ASP A 202 11.33 -14.84 3.99
CA ASP A 202 12.34 -14.46 3.00
C ASP A 202 11.80 -13.28 2.16
N PRO A 203 12.49 -12.13 2.09
CA PRO A 203 12.07 -10.98 1.27
C PRO A 203 11.80 -11.32 -0.20
N VAL A 204 12.48 -12.34 -0.74
CA VAL A 204 12.26 -12.78 -2.12
C VAL A 204 10.87 -13.38 -2.33
N PHE A 205 10.15 -13.75 -1.26
CA PHE A 205 8.74 -14.13 -1.32
C PHE A 205 7.90 -13.02 -1.95
N PHE A 206 8.06 -11.78 -1.52
CA PHE A 206 7.25 -10.66 -1.98
C PHE A 206 7.61 -10.25 -3.40
N ILE A 207 8.89 -10.40 -3.76
CA ILE A 207 9.38 -10.19 -5.14
C ILE A 207 8.83 -11.28 -6.08
N HIS A 208 8.81 -12.54 -5.64
CA HIS A 208 8.22 -13.67 -6.37
C HIS A 208 6.70 -13.53 -6.51
N HIS A 209 5.99 -13.21 -5.42
CA HIS A 209 4.54 -13.02 -5.44
C HIS A 209 4.11 -11.75 -6.20
N SER A 210 4.99 -10.74 -6.33
CA SER A 210 4.76 -9.63 -7.26
C SER A 210 4.79 -10.09 -8.72
N PHE A 211 5.60 -11.09 -9.08
CA PHE A 211 5.58 -11.69 -10.41
C PHE A 211 4.31 -12.54 -10.63
N VAL A 212 3.92 -13.32 -9.62
CA VAL A 212 2.68 -14.09 -9.66
C VAL A 212 1.45 -13.18 -9.84
N ASP A 213 1.41 -12.06 -9.11
CA ASP A 213 0.34 -11.07 -9.23
C ASP A 213 0.35 -10.34 -10.58
N LYS A 214 1.54 -10.08 -11.15
CA LYS A 214 1.68 -9.57 -12.54
C LYS A 214 1.03 -10.52 -13.54
N ILE A 215 1.32 -11.82 -13.46
CA ILE A 215 0.74 -12.83 -14.35
C ILE A 215 -0.78 -12.86 -14.23
N TRP A 216 -1.33 -12.74 -13.01
CA TRP A 216 -2.78 -12.65 -12.83
C TRP A 216 -3.35 -11.35 -13.42
N GLN A 217 -2.70 -10.20 -13.22
CA GLN A 217 -3.14 -8.92 -13.80
C GLN A 217 -3.17 -8.96 -15.35
N GLU A 218 -2.16 -9.57 -15.97
CA GLU A 218 -2.13 -9.78 -17.41
C GLU A 218 -3.25 -10.70 -17.88
N TRP A 219 -3.50 -11.78 -17.14
CA TRP A 219 -4.57 -12.71 -17.43
C TRP A 219 -5.94 -12.02 -17.35
N GLU A 220 -6.15 -11.21 -16.31
CA GLU A 220 -7.37 -10.44 -16.13
C GLU A 220 -7.57 -9.40 -17.24
N THR A 221 -6.49 -8.81 -17.76
CA THR A 221 -6.55 -7.89 -18.91
C THR A 221 -7.06 -8.58 -20.18
N ILE A 222 -6.77 -9.87 -20.37
CA ILE A 222 -7.18 -10.66 -21.53
C ILE A 222 -8.61 -11.19 -21.38
N TYR A 223 -8.95 -11.74 -20.21
CA TYR A 223 -10.19 -12.51 -20.04
C TYR A 223 -11.28 -11.78 -19.24
N GLN A 224 -10.91 -10.89 -18.31
CA GLN A 224 -11.83 -10.09 -17.47
C GLN A 224 -12.94 -10.93 -16.82
N SER A 225 -12.56 -12.12 -16.33
CA SER A 225 -13.52 -13.12 -15.87
C SER A 225 -13.12 -13.78 -14.56
N SER A 226 -12.20 -13.19 -13.80
CA SER A 226 -11.96 -13.64 -12.42
C SER A 226 -13.24 -13.50 -11.61
N SER A 227 -13.60 -14.56 -10.89
CA SER A 227 -14.74 -14.54 -9.99
C SER A 227 -14.50 -15.52 -8.86
N PHE A 228 -14.60 -15.01 -7.63
CA PHE A 228 -14.45 -15.77 -6.41
C PHE A 228 -15.84 -16.03 -5.81
N MET A 229 -16.11 -17.26 -5.39
CA MET A 229 -17.32 -17.55 -4.59
C MET A 229 -17.24 -17.05 -3.14
N PRO A 230 -16.07 -17.06 -2.48
CA PRO A 230 -15.90 -16.38 -1.20
C PRO A 230 -16.13 -14.87 -1.33
N THR A 231 -16.78 -14.29 -0.32
CA THR A 231 -16.95 -12.82 -0.17
C THR A 231 -16.20 -12.28 1.04
N SER A 232 -15.31 -13.09 1.60
CA SER A 232 -14.48 -12.78 2.76
C SER A 232 -13.20 -13.59 2.64
N MET A 233 -12.06 -12.96 2.95
CA MET A 233 -10.75 -13.61 2.90
C MET A 233 -10.20 -13.80 4.31
N LEU A 234 -9.54 -14.94 4.54
CA LEU A 234 -8.76 -15.16 5.76
C LEU A 234 -7.82 -13.98 6.03
N ARG A 235 -7.68 -13.57 7.30
CA ARG A 235 -6.96 -12.36 7.75
C ARG A 235 -7.66 -11.03 7.42
N TYR A 236 -8.37 -10.96 6.29
CA TYR A 236 -9.04 -9.75 5.79
C TYR A 236 -10.56 -9.84 5.89
N ASP A 237 -11.07 -10.36 7.01
CA ASP A 237 -12.50 -10.54 7.28
C ASP A 237 -13.07 -9.49 8.24
N GLY A 238 -12.27 -8.47 8.60
CA GLY A 238 -12.66 -7.46 9.58
C GLY A 238 -12.44 -7.85 11.03
N THR A 239 -11.77 -8.98 11.32
CA THR A 239 -11.59 -9.48 12.69
C THR A 239 -10.14 -9.58 13.14
N TYR A 240 -9.20 -9.72 12.20
CA TYR A 240 -7.79 -9.84 12.53
C TYR A 240 -7.22 -8.52 13.05
N VAL A 241 -6.41 -8.59 14.11
CA VAL A 241 -5.78 -7.42 14.73
C VAL A 241 -4.27 -7.55 14.60
N PHE A 242 -3.65 -6.55 13.98
CA PHE A 242 -2.21 -6.38 13.92
C PHE A 242 -1.86 -5.01 14.49
N ASP A 243 -0.84 -4.95 15.35
CA ASP A 243 -0.40 -3.72 16.03
C ASP A 243 -1.52 -2.87 16.68
N GLY A 244 -2.53 -3.53 17.26
CA GLY A 244 -3.66 -2.85 17.90
C GLY A 244 -4.72 -2.31 16.93
N GLU A 245 -4.52 -2.44 15.62
CA GLU A 245 -5.48 -2.07 14.58
C GLU A 245 -6.19 -3.30 14.00
N THR A 246 -7.51 -3.21 13.84
CA THR A 246 -8.28 -4.24 13.17
C THR A 246 -8.22 -4.04 11.66
N LEU A 247 -7.73 -5.04 10.94
CA LEU A 247 -7.65 -5.00 9.48
C LEU A 247 -9.05 -4.94 8.87
N ALA A 248 -9.21 -4.13 7.82
CA ALA A 248 -10.48 -4.00 7.12
C ALA A 248 -10.89 -5.32 6.44
N SER A 249 -12.20 -5.57 6.39
CA SER A 249 -12.75 -6.64 5.57
C SER A 249 -12.54 -6.35 4.09
N VAL A 250 -12.12 -7.35 3.32
CA VAL A 250 -11.92 -7.25 1.87
C VAL A 250 -12.64 -8.41 1.19
N ASP A 251 -13.52 -8.10 0.24
CA ASP A 251 -14.11 -9.09 -0.66
C ASP A 251 -13.10 -9.38 -1.78
N PRO A 252 -12.76 -10.65 -2.07
CA PRO A 252 -11.82 -10.98 -3.13
C PRO A 252 -12.31 -10.54 -4.52
N ASN A 253 -13.63 -10.40 -4.74
CA ASN A 253 -14.19 -9.90 -6.00
C ASN A 253 -14.01 -8.39 -6.19
N ASP A 254 -13.75 -7.64 -5.12
CA ASP A 254 -13.48 -6.19 -5.21
C ASP A 254 -12.05 -5.90 -5.69
N ILE A 255 -11.18 -6.92 -5.76
CA ILE A 255 -9.74 -6.75 -5.96
C ILE A 255 -9.19 -7.65 -7.08
N THR A 256 -10.06 -8.09 -8.00
CA THR A 256 -9.67 -8.86 -9.20
C THR A 256 -8.75 -8.06 -10.13
N ASP A 257 -8.78 -6.74 -10.03
CA ASP A 257 -7.91 -5.81 -10.74
C ASP A 257 -6.98 -5.07 -9.76
N ALA A 258 -5.66 -5.19 -9.96
CA ALA A 258 -4.66 -4.54 -9.12
C ALA A 258 -4.77 -3.01 -9.17
N ARG A 259 -5.38 -2.46 -10.23
CA ARG A 259 -5.65 -1.02 -10.36
C ARG A 259 -6.63 -0.52 -9.31
N VAL A 260 -7.43 -1.37 -8.66
CA VAL A 260 -8.24 -0.94 -7.50
C VAL A 260 -7.36 -0.39 -6.37
N TYR A 261 -6.16 -0.93 -6.25
CA TYR A 261 -5.16 -0.43 -5.31
C TYR A 261 -4.28 0.67 -5.89
N GLY A 262 -4.47 1.09 -7.15
CA GLY A 262 -3.55 1.97 -7.86
C GLY A 262 -2.21 1.33 -8.18
N VAL A 263 -2.13 -0.01 -8.20
CA VAL A 263 -0.89 -0.73 -8.52
C VAL A 263 -0.83 -0.99 -10.02
N PHE A 264 0.30 -0.65 -10.63
CA PHE A 264 0.58 -0.91 -12.04
C PHE A 264 1.84 -1.76 -12.19
N TYR A 265 1.95 -2.42 -13.34
CA TYR A 265 3.13 -3.18 -13.73
C TYR A 265 3.80 -2.50 -14.91
N ALA A 266 5.11 -2.28 -14.80
CA ALA A 266 5.95 -1.76 -15.87
C ALA A 266 6.90 -2.83 -16.37
N GLU A 267 7.16 -2.82 -17.67
CA GLU A 267 8.08 -3.74 -18.32
C GLU A 267 8.75 -3.11 -19.54
N ASN A 268 9.98 -3.52 -19.83
CA ASN A 268 10.74 -3.10 -20.99
C ASN A 268 10.89 -1.57 -21.10
N GLY A 269 11.05 -0.90 -19.96
CA GLY A 269 11.20 0.55 -19.90
C GLY A 269 9.90 1.34 -20.12
N LEU A 270 8.72 0.72 -20.04
CA LEU A 270 7.43 1.37 -20.19
C LEU A 270 6.45 1.00 -19.06
N ALA A 271 5.90 2.01 -18.40
CA ALA A 271 4.76 1.90 -17.49
C ALA A 271 3.52 2.47 -18.17
N GLN A 272 2.51 1.63 -18.42
CA GLN A 272 1.24 2.05 -19.01
C GLN A 272 0.17 2.19 -17.92
N LEU A 273 -0.31 3.42 -17.73
CA LEU A 273 -1.27 3.80 -16.71
C LEU A 273 -2.63 4.07 -17.38
N ASP A 274 -3.43 3.02 -17.48
CA ASP A 274 -4.70 3.00 -18.21
C ASP A 274 -5.86 2.50 -17.33
N ASN A 275 -7.07 3.00 -17.61
CA ASN A 275 -8.33 2.70 -16.92
C ASN A 275 -8.23 2.81 -15.39
N TYR A 276 -7.87 4.01 -14.93
CA TYR A 276 -7.70 4.27 -13.51
C TYR A 276 -8.22 5.65 -13.15
N ILE A 277 -8.94 5.72 -12.03
CA ILE A 277 -9.44 6.98 -11.49
C ILE A 277 -8.69 7.20 -10.18
N VAL A 278 -7.89 8.26 -10.13
CA VAL A 278 -7.19 8.68 -8.91
C VAL A 278 -8.22 8.90 -7.82
N SER A 279 -8.06 8.18 -6.71
CA SER A 279 -9.08 8.06 -5.66
C SER A 279 -8.65 8.73 -4.35
N ASN A 280 -7.34 8.79 -4.11
CA ASN A 280 -6.73 9.13 -2.84
C ASN A 280 -7.28 8.33 -1.65
N THR A 281 -7.70 7.08 -1.91
CA THR A 281 -8.31 6.20 -0.90
C THR A 281 -7.30 5.83 0.18
N TYR A 282 -6.08 5.46 -0.24
CA TYR A 282 -5.00 5.03 0.64
C TYR A 282 -4.01 6.15 0.93
N ASN A 283 -3.83 7.08 -0.02
CA ASN A 283 -2.82 8.13 0.06
C ASN A 283 -3.41 9.51 -0.27
N PRO A 284 -3.05 10.57 0.50
CA PRO A 284 -3.53 11.94 0.23
C PRO A 284 -3.05 12.49 -1.12
N GLU A 285 -1.93 11.98 -1.65
CA GLU A 285 -1.45 12.18 -3.01
C GLU A 285 -1.03 10.82 -3.56
N GLU A 286 -1.50 10.43 -4.74
CA GLU A 286 -1.05 9.19 -5.40
C GLU A 286 0.17 9.48 -6.27
N VAL A 287 1.32 8.92 -5.91
CA VAL A 287 2.60 9.16 -6.59
C VAL A 287 2.95 7.99 -7.49
N PHE A 288 3.09 8.22 -8.78
CA PHE A 288 3.52 7.23 -9.78
C PHE A 288 4.96 7.50 -10.18
N TYR A 289 5.90 6.71 -9.66
CA TYR A 289 7.33 6.84 -9.97
C TYR A 289 7.86 5.69 -10.82
N TYR A 290 8.46 6.01 -11.96
CA TYR A 290 9.13 5.02 -12.80
C TYR A 290 10.29 5.64 -13.57
N GLN A 291 11.48 5.04 -13.45
CA GLN A 291 12.71 5.66 -13.97
C GLN A 291 12.78 5.74 -15.50
N PHE A 292 12.00 4.93 -16.23
CA PHE A 292 11.92 4.98 -17.68
C PHE A 292 10.66 5.72 -18.13
N ASN A 293 9.91 5.21 -19.11
CA ASN A 293 8.81 5.96 -19.71
C ASN A 293 7.51 5.68 -18.98
N ILE A 294 6.78 6.72 -18.63
CA ILE A 294 5.39 6.62 -18.17
C ILE A 294 4.48 7.05 -19.32
N GLU A 295 3.52 6.21 -19.69
CA GLU A 295 2.42 6.58 -20.58
C GLU A 295 1.12 6.53 -19.78
N ALA A 296 0.42 7.65 -19.67
CA ALA A 296 -0.87 7.72 -19.00
C ALA A 296 -1.96 8.15 -19.99
N GLY A 297 -3.00 7.33 -20.12
CA GLY A 297 -4.01 7.48 -21.17
C GLY A 297 -5.22 6.58 -20.93
N ASN A 298 -6.01 6.36 -21.98
CA ASN A 298 -7.08 5.35 -22.02
C ASN A 298 -7.91 5.27 -20.71
N ASN A 299 -8.58 6.36 -20.35
CA ASN A 299 -9.36 6.52 -19.10
C ASN A 299 -8.51 6.61 -17.82
N PHE A 300 -7.36 7.25 -17.87
CA PHE A 300 -6.66 7.73 -16.68
C PHE A 300 -7.23 9.09 -16.26
N ILE A 301 -7.97 9.13 -15.15
CA ILE A 301 -8.73 10.31 -14.72
C ILE A 301 -8.25 10.77 -13.35
N VAL A 302 -7.89 12.05 -13.23
CA VAL A 302 -7.66 12.76 -11.98
C VAL A 302 -8.87 13.64 -11.68
N PRO A 303 -9.84 13.20 -10.86
CA PRO A 303 -11.07 13.93 -10.62
C PRO A 303 -10.86 15.16 -9.74
N SER A 304 -11.86 16.03 -9.68
CA SER A 304 -11.83 17.22 -8.82
C SER A 304 -11.67 16.85 -7.35
N GLY A 305 -10.76 17.51 -6.64
CA GLY A 305 -10.43 17.19 -5.24
C GLY A 305 -9.42 16.05 -5.05
N ALA A 306 -9.00 15.37 -6.12
CA ALA A 306 -7.95 14.37 -6.07
C ALA A 306 -6.56 14.97 -6.35
N ALA A 307 -5.53 14.34 -5.81
CA ALA A 307 -4.13 14.70 -5.99
C ALA A 307 -3.31 13.51 -6.52
N ALA A 308 -2.59 13.73 -7.62
CA ALA A 308 -1.67 12.75 -8.19
C ALA A 308 -0.39 13.40 -8.72
N ARG A 309 0.71 12.66 -8.58
CA ARG A 309 2.04 13.07 -9.03
C ARG A 309 2.64 11.96 -9.89
N MET A 310 3.11 12.29 -11.08
CA MET A 310 3.89 11.38 -11.93
C MET A 310 5.33 11.88 -12.01
N ALA A 311 6.28 10.99 -11.77
CA ALA A 311 7.70 11.29 -11.81
C ALA A 311 8.46 10.22 -12.60
N SER A 312 9.30 10.66 -13.53
CA SER A 312 10.14 9.80 -14.37
C SER A 312 11.51 10.41 -14.60
N LEU A 313 12.54 9.61 -14.90
CA LEU A 313 13.84 10.15 -15.32
C LEU A 313 13.93 10.42 -16.83
N ASN A 314 13.02 9.86 -17.63
CA ASN A 314 13.12 9.91 -19.08
C ASN A 314 11.96 10.69 -19.72
N GLU A 315 10.75 10.14 -19.67
CA GLU A 315 9.60 10.70 -20.39
C GLU A 315 8.28 10.38 -19.69
N ILE A 316 7.36 11.34 -19.71
CA ILE A 316 5.95 11.17 -19.31
C ILE A 316 5.08 11.59 -20.49
N ASN A 317 4.39 10.62 -21.08
CA ASN A 317 3.50 10.80 -22.22
C ASN A 317 2.03 10.75 -21.75
N LEU A 318 1.36 11.90 -21.81
CA LEU A 318 -0.09 11.99 -21.56
C LEU A 318 -0.83 11.79 -22.89
N THR A 319 -1.37 10.60 -23.11
CA THR A 319 -2.01 10.20 -24.36
C THR A 319 -3.53 10.41 -24.32
N PRO A 320 -4.26 10.34 -25.45
CA PRO A 320 -5.71 10.51 -25.45
C PRO A 320 -6.40 9.57 -24.45
N GLY A 321 -7.32 10.11 -23.66
CA GLY A 321 -7.97 9.40 -22.56
C GLY A 321 -7.40 9.73 -21.18
N PHE A 322 -6.30 10.50 -21.10
CA PHE A 322 -5.91 11.19 -19.87
C PHE A 322 -6.79 12.42 -19.63
N GLU A 323 -7.34 12.56 -18.41
CA GLU A 323 -8.12 13.72 -17.99
C GLU A 323 -7.74 14.17 -16.58
N ALA A 324 -7.37 15.44 -16.41
CA ALA A 324 -7.28 16.08 -15.10
C ALA A 324 -8.39 17.14 -14.97
N SER A 325 -9.39 16.86 -14.13
CA SER A 325 -10.57 17.71 -13.96
C SER A 325 -10.25 19.02 -13.25
N ALA A 326 -11.00 20.08 -13.55
CA ALA A 326 -10.85 21.35 -12.82
C ALA A 326 -11.02 21.14 -11.29
N GLY A 327 -10.02 21.57 -10.52
CA GLY A 327 -9.97 21.37 -9.07
C GLY A 327 -9.21 20.11 -8.61
N SER A 328 -8.64 19.33 -9.52
CA SER A 328 -7.62 18.32 -9.19
C SER A 328 -6.24 18.97 -8.97
N SER A 329 -5.38 18.33 -8.18
CA SER A 329 -3.95 18.63 -8.11
C SER A 329 -3.18 17.57 -8.90
N PHE A 330 -2.70 17.89 -10.10
CA PHE A 330 -1.90 16.97 -10.89
C PHE A 330 -0.52 17.55 -11.18
N GLN A 331 0.53 16.81 -10.86
CA GLN A 331 1.92 17.16 -11.18
C GLN A 331 2.54 16.07 -12.06
N ALA A 332 3.19 16.45 -13.15
CA ALA A 332 4.08 15.58 -13.91
C ALA A 332 5.46 16.23 -13.94
N SER A 333 6.50 15.48 -13.55
CA SER A 333 7.87 15.99 -13.47
C SER A 333 8.88 14.98 -14.02
N ILE A 334 9.88 15.50 -14.74
CA ILE A 334 11.09 14.73 -15.05
C ILE A 334 12.12 15.01 -13.97
N ASP A 335 12.60 13.97 -13.28
CA ASP A 335 13.62 14.09 -12.24
C ASP A 335 15.03 14.13 -12.86
N ASP A 336 15.37 15.34 -13.33
CA ASP A 336 16.66 15.67 -13.93
C ASP A 336 17.86 15.51 -12.98
N GLN A 337 17.63 15.45 -11.66
CA GLN A 337 18.72 15.33 -10.67
C GLN A 337 19.30 13.92 -10.62
N ASN A 338 18.48 12.91 -10.95
CA ASN A 338 18.87 11.50 -11.01
C ASN A 338 19.15 11.00 -12.45
N ALA A 339 18.84 11.80 -13.48
CA ALA A 339 19.06 11.48 -14.90
C ALA A 339 20.54 11.14 -15.29
N ASN A 340 21.54 11.52 -14.48
CA ASN A 340 22.95 11.26 -14.75
C ASN A 340 23.50 9.94 -14.15
N LEU A 341 22.66 9.12 -13.50
CA LEU A 341 23.11 7.86 -12.89
C LEU A 341 23.17 6.69 -13.88
N GLY A 342 22.44 6.75 -15.00
CA GLY A 342 22.39 5.69 -16.02
C GLY A 342 23.70 5.39 -16.77
N ASN A 343 24.79 6.13 -16.50
CA ASN A 343 26.09 5.97 -17.18
C ASN A 343 27.29 5.66 -16.26
N ARG A 344 27.08 5.29 -14.99
CA ARG A 344 28.19 4.95 -14.09
C ARG A 344 28.06 3.54 -13.50
N ARG A 345 28.34 2.53 -14.33
CA ARG A 345 28.97 1.29 -13.84
C ARG A 345 30.37 1.63 -13.32
N SER A 346 30.47 2.08 -12.07
CA SER A 346 31.75 2.32 -11.42
C SER A 346 31.73 1.77 -10.01
N LEU A 347 32.42 0.64 -9.87
CA LEU A 347 32.98 0.08 -8.65
C LEU A 347 33.26 1.16 -7.58
N LEU A 348 32.70 0.94 -6.38
CA LEU A 348 33.08 1.55 -5.11
C LEU A 348 33.12 3.09 -5.12
N ALA A 349 31.95 3.72 -5.01
CA ALA A 349 31.86 5.11 -4.56
C ALA A 349 31.07 5.18 -3.26
N LYS A 350 31.78 5.04 -2.12
CA LYS A 350 31.31 5.59 -0.85
C LYS A 350 31.06 7.07 -1.08
N ARG A 351 29.80 7.52 -1.04
CA ARG A 351 29.50 8.95 -1.13
C ARG A 351 29.75 9.60 0.23
N ASP A 352 30.85 10.35 0.32
CA ASP A 352 31.14 11.31 1.40
C ASP A 352 30.28 12.60 1.31
N ASN A 353 29.25 12.62 0.46
CA ASN A 353 28.27 13.70 0.44
C ASN A 353 26.92 13.20 -0.07
N LYS A 354 25.93 13.20 0.83
CA LYS A 354 24.53 12.86 0.59
C LYS A 354 23.79 14.13 0.12
N PRO A 355 22.86 14.05 -0.86
CA PRO A 355 22.20 15.22 -1.42
C PRO A 355 21.19 15.90 -0.48
N TYR A 356 20.84 15.25 0.64
CA TYR A 356 20.00 15.82 1.70
C TYR A 356 20.84 15.99 2.98
N PRO A 357 20.76 17.16 3.66
CA PRO A 357 21.46 17.35 4.92
C PRO A 357 20.92 16.37 5.96
N HIS A 358 21.83 15.55 6.49
CA HIS A 358 21.63 14.70 7.65
C HIS A 358 20.97 15.48 8.79
N SER A 359 19.80 15.02 9.25
CA SER A 359 19.09 15.59 10.40
C SER A 359 19.46 14.79 11.66
N GLU A 360 20.20 15.42 12.57
CA GLU A 360 20.54 14.83 13.88
C GLU A 360 19.30 14.62 14.78
N MET A 361 18.12 15.13 14.40
CA MET A 361 16.86 14.86 15.10
C MET A 361 16.38 13.40 14.98
N LEU A 362 17.00 12.59 14.11
CA LEU A 362 16.74 11.15 14.01
C LEU A 362 17.45 10.33 15.12
N TYR A 363 18.35 10.96 15.89
CA TYR A 363 19.06 10.33 17.01
C TYR A 363 18.80 11.00 18.36
N THR A 364 17.87 11.96 18.43
CA THR A 364 17.36 12.39 19.73
C THR A 364 16.59 11.24 20.35
N GLU A 365 17.13 10.71 21.44
CA GLU A 365 16.50 9.66 22.25
C GLU A 365 15.05 10.07 22.56
N ILE A 366 14.09 9.26 22.11
CA ILE A 366 12.70 9.42 22.53
C ILE A 366 12.66 9.06 24.02
N VAL A 367 12.61 10.08 24.86
CA VAL A 367 12.39 9.91 26.30
C VAL A 367 10.93 9.51 26.49
N TRP A 368 10.70 8.21 26.58
CA TRP A 368 9.48 7.67 27.16
C TRP A 368 9.56 7.88 28.67
N GLU A 369 8.87 8.89 29.19
CA GLU A 369 8.69 9.00 30.64
C GLU A 369 7.71 7.91 31.11
N GLU A 370 8.24 6.75 31.50
CA GLU A 370 7.58 5.92 32.51
C GLU A 370 7.81 6.57 33.88
N GLY A 371 6.80 7.29 34.36
CA GLY A 371 6.78 7.87 35.69
C GLY A 371 5.42 8.47 36.01
N GLY A 372 4.81 8.00 37.10
CA GLY A 372 3.48 8.42 37.54
C GLY A 372 3.36 9.91 37.87
N ASP A 373 2.09 10.28 38.06
CA ASP A 373 1.55 11.58 38.46
C ASP A 373 1.36 12.63 37.35
N LEU A 374 0.57 12.27 36.33
CA LEU A 374 -0.45 13.19 35.78
C LEU A 374 -1.77 12.43 35.59
N LEU A 375 -2.51 12.33 36.69
CA LEU A 375 -3.96 12.31 36.64
C LEU A 375 -4.42 13.62 35.98
N ASP A 376 -5.41 13.52 35.09
CA ASP A 376 -6.06 14.58 34.30
C ASP A 376 -5.29 15.10 33.07
N ASP A 377 -5.46 14.39 31.94
CA ASP A 377 -6.21 14.95 30.80
C ASP A 377 -6.61 13.81 29.85
N LYS A 378 -7.88 13.40 29.92
CA LYS A 378 -8.47 12.39 29.04
C LYS A 378 -8.73 13.01 27.67
N PRO A 379 -8.42 12.35 26.53
CA PRO A 379 -8.98 12.77 25.25
C PRO A 379 -10.51 12.71 25.36
N ILE A 380 -11.19 13.75 24.90
CA ILE A 380 -12.67 13.81 24.85
C ILE A 380 -13.14 12.73 23.87
N ILE A 381 -13.48 11.55 24.39
CA ILE A 381 -14.03 10.47 23.57
C ILE A 381 -15.43 10.90 23.12
N ILE A 382 -15.58 11.20 21.83
CA ILE A 382 -16.86 11.49 21.21
C ILE A 382 -17.46 10.23 20.58
N THR A 383 -18.63 9.85 21.08
CA THR A 383 -19.47 8.84 20.41
C THR A 383 -20.54 9.54 19.57
N ALA A 384 -20.60 9.21 18.28
CA ALA A 384 -21.59 9.71 17.34
C ALA A 384 -22.47 8.54 16.89
N ALA A 385 -23.75 8.54 17.30
CA ALA A 385 -24.67 7.43 17.07
C ALA A 385 -26.11 7.92 16.77
N PRO A 386 -26.89 7.21 15.94
CA PRO A 386 -26.49 6.03 15.16
C PRO A 386 -25.50 6.41 14.04
N ASN A 387 -24.61 5.49 13.66
CA ASN A 387 -23.76 5.61 12.48
C ASN A 387 -23.69 4.22 11.84
N PRO A 388 -24.36 3.97 10.70
CA PRO A 388 -25.00 4.95 9.83
C PRO A 388 -26.24 5.65 10.44
N PHE A 389 -26.45 6.93 10.11
CA PHE A 389 -27.62 7.71 10.53
C PHE A 389 -28.62 7.91 9.39
N THR A 390 -29.88 8.12 9.74
CA THR A 390 -30.94 8.46 8.78
C THR A 390 -31.31 9.93 8.87
N GLU A 391 -31.90 10.36 9.99
CA GLU A 391 -32.46 11.73 10.10
C GLU A 391 -31.84 12.58 11.21
N LYS A 392 -31.15 11.92 12.14
CA LYS A 392 -30.55 12.54 13.31
C LYS A 392 -29.27 11.82 13.72
N ILE A 393 -28.34 12.57 14.27
CA ILE A 393 -27.13 12.02 14.89
C ILE A 393 -26.97 12.61 16.29
N THR A 394 -26.66 11.74 17.25
CA THR A 394 -26.42 12.10 18.65
C THR A 394 -24.94 12.01 18.93
N ILE A 395 -24.38 13.09 19.45
CA ILE A 395 -22.96 13.25 19.77
C ILE A 395 -22.87 13.37 21.28
N LYS A 396 -22.09 12.49 21.92
CA LYS A 396 -21.82 12.54 23.36
C LYS A 396 -20.37 12.88 23.64
N LEU A 397 -20.16 13.88 24.48
CA LEU A 397 -18.88 14.27 25.07
C LEU A 397 -18.71 13.59 26.43
N ASN A 398 -17.48 13.47 26.89
CA ASN A 398 -17.16 12.97 28.24
C ASN A 398 -17.35 14.03 29.35
N GLU A 399 -17.55 15.29 28.98
CA GLU A 399 -17.77 16.43 29.87
C GLU A 399 -18.70 17.47 29.24
N ARG A 400 -19.28 18.36 30.06
CA ARG A 400 -20.17 19.42 29.56
C ARG A 400 -19.37 20.64 29.16
N LYS A 401 -19.50 21.04 27.90
CA LYS A 401 -18.81 22.23 27.36
C LYS A 401 -19.70 22.98 26.38
N ASP A 402 -19.35 24.24 26.18
CA ASP A 402 -19.87 25.03 25.07
C ASP A 402 -19.13 24.59 23.80
N CYS A 403 -19.87 24.21 22.77
CA CYS A 403 -19.31 23.66 21.55
C CYS A 403 -20.17 23.96 20.33
N VAL A 404 -19.52 24.07 19.18
CA VAL A 404 -20.17 24.25 17.89
C VAL A 404 -19.96 22.98 17.10
N ILE A 405 -21.05 22.44 16.55
CA ILE A 405 -20.99 21.32 15.65
C ILE A 405 -21.25 21.77 14.23
N GLU A 406 -20.35 21.40 13.35
CA GLU A 406 -20.40 21.66 11.92
C GLU A 406 -20.44 20.33 11.17
N VAL A 407 -21.33 20.22 10.19
CA VAL A 407 -21.47 19.07 9.30
C VAL A 407 -21.05 19.50 7.90
N PHE A 408 -20.09 18.79 7.33
CA PHE A 408 -19.57 19.02 5.98
C PHE A 408 -19.93 17.84 5.07
N ASN A 409 -20.13 18.12 3.78
CA ASN A 409 -20.11 17.07 2.76
C ASN A 409 -18.66 16.74 2.36
N MET A 410 -18.47 15.69 1.56
CA MET A 410 -17.13 15.28 1.10
C MET A 410 -16.43 16.28 0.17
N MET A 411 -17.14 17.33 -0.29
CA MET A 411 -16.56 18.45 -1.05
C MET A 411 -16.13 19.60 -0.13
N GLY A 412 -16.17 19.43 1.20
CA GLY A 412 -15.79 20.45 2.19
C GLY A 412 -16.81 21.59 2.36
N MET A 413 -17.99 21.48 1.75
CA MET A 413 -19.05 22.48 1.90
C MET A 413 -19.73 22.30 3.26
N LEU A 414 -19.83 23.39 4.03
CA LEU A 414 -20.59 23.42 5.29
C LEU A 414 -22.07 23.25 4.98
N ILE A 415 -22.63 22.11 5.39
CA ILE A 415 -24.02 21.74 5.20
C ILE A 415 -24.89 22.25 6.34
N LYS A 416 -24.37 22.17 7.57
CA LYS A 416 -25.10 22.59 8.76
C LYS A 416 -24.15 22.95 9.89
N GLU A 417 -24.49 23.99 10.63
CA GLU A 417 -23.82 24.40 11.85
C GLU A 417 -24.86 24.55 12.96
N GLU A 418 -24.57 24.06 14.16
CA GLU A 418 -25.44 24.19 15.33
C GLU A 418 -24.58 24.31 16.59
N ALA A 419 -24.81 25.37 17.37
CA ALA A 419 -24.10 25.65 18.61
C ALA A 419 -24.87 25.12 19.83
N PHE A 420 -24.15 24.51 20.76
CA PHE A 420 -24.68 23.96 22.00
C PHE A 420 -23.95 24.56 23.20
N GLN A 421 -24.71 24.89 24.24
CA GLN A 421 -24.16 25.47 25.47
C GLN A 421 -24.23 24.48 26.62
N ASN A 422 -23.11 24.32 27.32
CA ASN A 422 -22.93 23.56 28.55
C ASN A 422 -23.62 22.19 28.52
N THR A 423 -23.37 21.40 27.47
CA THR A 423 -23.97 20.08 27.29
C THR A 423 -22.90 19.03 27.03
N ASP A 424 -23.21 17.80 27.44
CA ASP A 424 -22.43 16.59 27.16
C ASP A 424 -23.09 15.76 26.04
N THR A 425 -24.32 16.12 25.64
CA THR A 425 -25.10 15.38 24.64
C THR A 425 -25.73 16.38 23.68
N MET A 426 -25.43 16.21 22.40
CA MET A 426 -25.90 17.07 21.32
C MET A 426 -26.63 16.22 20.30
N VAL A 427 -27.76 16.71 19.79
CA VAL A 427 -28.56 15.95 18.81
C VAL A 427 -28.82 16.84 17.62
N ILE A 428 -28.10 16.59 16.52
CA ILE A 428 -28.36 17.27 15.25
C ILE A 428 -29.52 16.56 14.59
N LYS A 429 -30.63 17.27 14.42
CA LYS A 429 -31.85 16.77 13.78
C LYS A 429 -32.01 17.34 12.37
N ASN A 430 -33.01 16.84 11.64
CA ASN A 430 -33.45 17.37 10.33
C ASN A 430 -32.41 17.21 9.21
N LEU A 431 -31.71 16.07 9.16
CA LEU A 431 -30.75 15.72 8.11
C LEU A 431 -31.38 14.93 6.94
N TYR A 432 -32.70 15.00 6.76
CA TYR A 432 -33.46 14.19 5.78
C TYR A 432 -33.23 14.57 4.31
N GLY A 433 -32.73 15.79 4.04
CA GLY A 433 -32.44 16.28 2.67
C GLY A 433 -31.04 15.96 2.18
N LEU A 434 -30.24 15.27 3.00
CA LEU A 434 -28.88 14.87 2.65
C LEU A 434 -28.92 13.63 1.75
N ALA A 435 -28.20 13.70 0.63
CA ALA A 435 -27.97 12.54 -0.23
C ALA A 435 -27.27 11.43 0.56
N ASN A 436 -27.55 10.17 0.21
CA ASN A 436 -26.88 9.02 0.81
C ASN A 436 -25.37 9.09 0.51
N GLY A 437 -24.55 8.79 1.51
CA GLY A 437 -23.10 8.93 1.40
C GLY A 437 -22.42 9.40 2.68
N PHE A 438 -21.17 9.85 2.54
CA PHE A 438 -20.33 10.23 3.67
C PHE A 438 -20.43 11.72 3.98
N TYR A 439 -20.40 12.04 5.27
CA TYR A 439 -20.34 13.40 5.79
C TYR A 439 -19.29 13.46 6.90
N VAL A 440 -18.78 14.65 7.18
CA VAL A 440 -17.80 14.88 8.25
C VAL A 440 -18.43 15.78 9.29
N ILE A 441 -18.35 15.38 10.56
CA ILE A 441 -18.70 16.25 11.68
C ILE A 441 -17.43 16.80 12.30
N ARG A 442 -17.38 18.11 12.46
CA ARG A 442 -16.37 18.80 13.27
C ARG A 442 -17.05 19.38 14.50
N VAL A 443 -16.45 19.15 15.67
CA VAL A 443 -16.88 19.75 16.93
C VAL A 443 -15.75 20.66 17.40
N THR A 444 -16.05 21.93 17.58
CA THR A 444 -15.13 22.94 18.11
C THR A 444 -15.60 23.42 19.48
N ASP A 445 -14.67 23.81 20.35
CA ASP A 445 -15.00 24.43 21.63
C ASP A 445 -15.27 25.94 21.48
N ALA A 446 -15.63 26.60 22.57
CA ALA A 446 -15.88 28.04 22.58
C ALA A 446 -14.65 28.91 22.25
N ASN A 447 -13.44 28.35 22.29
CA ASN A 447 -12.19 29.04 21.94
C ASN A 447 -11.79 28.80 20.48
N GLY A 448 -12.55 27.98 19.74
CA GLY A 448 -12.28 27.60 18.36
C GLY A 448 -11.30 26.44 18.21
N GLU A 449 -10.93 25.76 19.30
CA GLU A 449 -10.13 24.55 19.25
C GLU A 449 -10.97 23.37 18.77
N ILE A 450 -10.42 22.59 17.85
CA ILE A 450 -11.08 21.40 17.34
C ILE A 450 -11.03 20.33 18.42
N LEU A 451 -12.20 20.01 18.98
CA LEU A 451 -12.32 18.94 19.95
C LEU A 451 -12.28 17.58 19.25
N VAL A 452 -12.97 17.44 18.11
CA VAL A 452 -13.03 16.21 17.32
C VAL A 452 -13.45 16.49 15.88
N VAL A 453 -12.92 15.67 14.95
CA VAL A 453 -13.43 15.51 13.59
C VAL A 453 -13.75 14.03 13.37
N LYS A 454 -14.95 13.72 12.84
CA LYS A 454 -15.39 12.33 12.67
C LYS A 454 -16.21 12.14 11.39
N ARG A 455 -15.86 11.10 10.63
CA ARG A 455 -16.63 10.65 9.46
C ARG A 455 -17.89 9.90 9.90
N ILE A 456 -19.01 10.20 9.26
CA ILE A 456 -20.33 9.62 9.50
C ILE A 456 -21.00 9.23 8.18
N ILE A 457 -21.90 8.25 8.21
CA ILE A 457 -22.54 7.66 7.02
C ILE A 457 -24.04 7.95 7.05
N LYS A 458 -24.57 8.55 5.99
CA LYS A 458 -26.01 8.75 5.76
C LYS A 458 -26.58 7.61 4.91
N MET A 459 -27.55 6.88 5.46
CA MET A 459 -28.32 5.81 4.79
C MET A 459 -29.50 6.32 3.99
#